data_AF-A0A1E4PXF5-F1
#
_entry.id   AF-A0A1E4PXF5-F1
#
_cell.length_a   1.000
_cell.length_b   1.000
_cell.length_c   1.000
_cell.angle_alpha   90.00
_cell.angle_beta   90.00
_cell.angle_gamma   90.00
#
_symmetry.space_group_name_H-M   'P 1'
#
loop_
_entity.id
_entity.type
_entity.pdbx_description
1 polymer ?
#
loop_
_entity_poly.entity_id
_entity_poly.type
_entity_poly.pdbx_seq_one_letter_code
_entity_poly.pdbx_strand_id
1 'polypeptide(L)'
;MDKNHRSLRASAIALALSAGLAPTAWSADDVGALREQVDALRQEVQALKAALDEQRRQPGTADRPAPQTQATAPSSANQAGLPSDTDMQPRAAAHLAGYGAVGYASAKGGDSSFNMVQLAPIFHFAYGDRLFFETELNITSNDAGGTNVDLEYANLNYFLNDHVALFAGKFLTPVGYFFQNLHPAWINKFASRPPGFGGEGSAAPESDIGVGARGGFALGDTARANYAVYVGNGPRLALNAAGDEIEAIEGEAATSNPSRHKLLAGRFAVLPIPGLELGVSLGASRLAVQRDDGTVEARRSYQVAGADFAFRRKALELRGEYIQQRVGDLASSVAPEGGTWKAGYVQAAYRITPQWEPVVRFGDFRSPHPDQRKRQWAAGVNYYVAPSAVAKLGFESNRGEAGTPNDSDRVLVQFAYGF
;
A
#
# COMPACT_ATOMS: atom_id res chain seq x y z
N MET A 1 -15.49 -16.91 62.79
CA MET A 1 -16.53 -17.77 62.21
C MET A 1 -17.44 -16.86 61.39
N ASP A 2 -17.63 -16.96 60.09
CA ASP A 2 -16.95 -17.71 59.04
C ASP A 2 -17.26 -17.03 57.68
N LYS A 3 -16.43 -17.37 56.70
CA LYS A 3 -16.18 -16.89 55.33
C LYS A 3 -17.35 -16.59 54.34
N ASN A 4 -17.02 -15.67 53.41
CA ASN A 4 -17.18 -15.66 51.94
C ASN A 4 -18.43 -16.28 51.26
N HIS A 5 -19.01 -15.59 50.26
CA HIS A 5 -18.84 -15.94 48.82
C HIS A 5 -19.47 -14.93 47.83
N ARG A 6 -18.73 -14.69 46.74
CA ARG A 6 -19.05 -13.90 45.53
C ARG A 6 -20.12 -14.56 44.65
N SER A 7 -20.80 -13.79 43.78
CA SER A 7 -20.76 -14.07 42.33
C SER A 7 -21.22 -12.88 41.47
N LEU A 8 -20.32 -12.44 40.59
CA LEU A 8 -20.64 -11.69 39.36
C LEU A 8 -21.17 -12.68 38.32
N ARG A 9 -22.24 -12.32 37.60
CA ARG A 9 -22.62 -13.00 36.36
C ARG A 9 -22.05 -12.22 35.18
N ALA A 10 -20.92 -12.71 34.67
CA ALA A 10 -20.40 -12.38 33.34
C ALA A 10 -21.08 -13.31 32.33
N SER A 11 -21.72 -12.75 31.31
CA SER A 11 -22.21 -13.50 30.17
C SER A 11 -21.07 -13.68 29.17
N ALA A 12 -20.65 -14.93 29.02
CA ALA A 12 -19.63 -15.40 28.09
C ALA A 12 -20.31 -16.06 26.87
N ILE A 13 -20.18 -15.47 25.68
CA ILE A 13 -20.39 -16.06 24.34
C ILE A 13 -19.60 -15.15 23.36
N ALA A 14 -18.69 -15.57 22.48
CA ALA A 14 -18.16 -16.87 22.10
C ALA A 14 -16.68 -16.74 21.69
N LEU A 15 -15.91 -17.73 22.13
CA LEU A 15 -14.54 -18.03 21.72
C LEU A 15 -14.64 -19.12 20.63
N ALA A 16 -14.30 -18.83 19.38
CA ALA A 16 -14.07 -19.85 18.35
C ALA A 16 -13.33 -19.26 17.14
N LEU A 17 -12.02 -19.03 17.26
CA LEU A 17 -11.05 -18.95 16.15
C LEU A 17 -9.63 -19.00 16.73
N SER A 18 -9.33 -20.07 17.45
CA SER A 18 -7.98 -20.33 17.96
C SER A 18 -7.81 -21.84 18.18
N ALA A 19 -7.82 -22.59 17.09
CA ALA A 19 -7.32 -23.96 17.05
C ALA A 19 -6.71 -24.17 15.67
N GLY A 20 -5.38 -24.14 15.57
CA GLY A 20 -4.68 -24.47 14.34
C GLY A 20 -3.40 -23.72 14.00
N LEU A 21 -2.74 -23.01 14.92
CA LEU A 21 -1.34 -22.63 14.74
C LEU A 21 -0.63 -22.76 16.09
N ALA A 22 0.01 -23.90 16.31
CA ALA A 22 1.07 -23.97 17.31
C ALA A 22 2.17 -22.98 16.87
N PRO A 23 2.66 -22.08 17.74
CA PRO A 23 3.85 -21.31 17.40
C PRO A 23 4.98 -22.31 17.22
N THR A 24 5.50 -22.44 15.99
CA THR A 24 6.80 -23.05 15.78
C THR A 24 7.80 -22.19 16.54
N ALA A 25 8.19 -22.62 17.73
CA ALA A 25 9.32 -22.05 18.43
C ALA A 25 10.51 -22.06 17.46
N TRP A 26 11.14 -20.90 17.26
CA TRP A 26 12.36 -20.80 16.48
C TRP A 26 13.37 -21.80 17.03
N SER A 27 14.06 -22.53 16.14
CA SER A 27 15.12 -23.40 16.60
C SER A 27 16.24 -22.55 17.24
N ALA A 28 16.99 -23.13 18.17
CA ALA A 28 18.15 -22.43 18.75
C ALA A 28 19.16 -22.02 17.66
N ASP A 29 19.19 -22.78 16.56
CA ASP A 29 20.03 -22.53 15.39
C ASP A 29 19.54 -21.32 14.59
N ASP A 30 18.23 -21.13 14.43
CA ASP A 30 17.65 -19.94 13.77
C ASP A 30 17.91 -18.65 14.57
N VAL A 31 17.82 -18.73 15.91
CA VAL A 31 18.13 -17.61 16.81
C VAL A 31 19.63 -17.28 16.78
N GLY A 32 20.48 -18.31 16.69
CA GLY A 32 21.94 -18.18 16.58
C GLY A 32 22.35 -17.49 15.29
N ALA A 33 21.84 -17.97 14.15
CA ALA A 33 22.11 -17.39 12.84
C ALA A 33 21.63 -15.93 12.73
N LEU A 34 20.46 -15.62 13.31
CA LEU A 34 19.96 -14.25 13.35
C LEU A 34 20.86 -13.33 14.20
N ARG A 35 21.41 -13.83 15.31
CA ARG A 35 22.30 -13.06 16.18
C ARG A 35 23.63 -12.75 15.50
N GLU A 36 24.23 -13.70 14.80
CA GLU A 36 25.45 -13.48 14.01
C GLU A 36 25.23 -12.45 12.90
N GLN A 37 24.09 -12.51 12.20
CA GLN A 37 23.74 -11.51 11.18
C GLN A 37 23.52 -10.11 11.76
N VAL A 38 22.88 -10.00 12.92
CA VAL A 38 22.69 -8.71 13.62
C VAL A 38 24.02 -8.13 14.08
N ASP A 39 24.95 -8.95 14.55
CA ASP A 39 26.27 -8.49 14.98
C ASP A 39 27.14 -8.09 13.77
N ALA A 40 27.04 -8.80 12.64
CA ALA A 40 27.69 -8.41 11.37
C ALA A 40 27.17 -7.06 10.85
N LEU A 41 25.84 -6.87 10.81
CA LEU A 41 25.23 -5.59 10.40
C LEU A 41 25.63 -4.43 11.32
N ARG A 42 25.76 -4.68 12.63
CA ARG A 42 26.23 -3.65 13.57
C ARG A 42 27.66 -3.21 13.27
N GLN A 43 28.55 -4.14 12.92
CA GLN A 43 29.92 -3.82 12.55
C GLN A 43 29.97 -3.02 11.23
N GLU A 44 29.16 -3.38 10.24
CA GLU A 44 29.11 -2.68 8.95
C GLU A 44 28.56 -1.24 9.10
N VAL A 45 27.53 -1.05 9.92
CA VAL A 45 27.01 0.29 10.25
C VAL A 45 28.04 1.14 11.02
N GLN A 46 28.85 0.53 11.89
CA GLN A 46 29.94 1.23 12.56
C GLN A 46 31.07 1.62 11.60
N ALA A 47 31.42 0.73 10.66
CA ALA A 47 32.42 1.00 9.63
C ALA A 47 31.96 2.14 8.69
N LEU A 48 30.69 2.17 8.29
CA LEU A 48 30.10 3.24 7.50
C LEU A 48 30.10 4.59 8.24
N LYS A 49 29.79 4.60 9.54
CA LYS A 49 29.88 5.82 10.36
C LYS A 49 31.32 6.34 10.45
N ALA A 50 32.30 5.44 10.66
CA ALA A 50 33.70 5.79 10.70
C ALA A 50 34.19 6.35 9.35
N ALA A 51 33.78 5.74 8.23
CA ALA A 51 34.10 6.23 6.88
C ALA A 51 33.50 7.63 6.61
N LEU A 52 32.28 7.89 7.08
CA LEU A 52 31.64 9.19 6.94
C LEU A 52 32.30 10.28 7.80
N ASP A 53 32.76 9.94 8.99
CA ASP A 53 33.52 10.85 9.86
C ASP A 53 34.94 11.12 9.31
N GLU A 54 35.57 10.14 8.67
CA GLU A 54 36.86 10.30 7.98
C GLU A 54 36.71 11.22 6.76
N GLN A 55 35.63 11.06 5.98
CA GLN A 55 35.32 11.93 4.84
C GLN A 55 35.05 13.37 5.28
N ARG A 56 34.46 13.59 6.46
CA ARG A 56 34.27 14.93 7.06
C ARG A 56 35.56 15.56 7.57
N ARG A 57 36.64 14.79 7.74
CA ARG A 57 37.94 15.25 8.26
C ARG A 57 38.98 15.50 7.18
N GLN A 58 38.71 15.17 5.92
CA GLN A 58 39.60 15.54 4.81
C GLN A 58 39.39 17.02 4.43
N PRO A 59 40.41 17.90 4.54
CA PRO A 59 40.31 19.27 4.07
C PRO A 59 40.52 19.30 2.55
N GLY A 60 39.44 19.50 1.81
CA GLY A 60 39.50 19.82 0.38
C GLY A 60 39.99 21.24 0.15
N THR A 61 41.07 21.37 -0.61
CA THR A 61 41.62 22.62 -1.13
C THR A 61 40.78 23.20 -2.28
N ALA A 62 40.97 24.52 -2.47
CA ALA A 62 40.67 25.35 -3.65
C ALA A 62 39.35 26.16 -3.65
N ASP A 63 39.49 27.40 -3.17
CA ASP A 63 39.11 28.64 -3.86
C ASP A 63 38.45 28.48 -5.24
N ARG A 64 37.20 28.96 -5.35
CA ARG A 64 36.69 29.69 -6.52
C ARG A 64 35.60 30.67 -6.09
N PRO A 65 35.56 31.88 -6.67
CA PRO A 65 34.76 32.99 -6.16
C PRO A 65 33.26 32.76 -6.35
N ALA A 66 32.50 33.23 -5.36
CA ALA A 66 31.05 33.22 -5.34
C ALA A 66 30.46 34.01 -6.53
N PRO A 67 29.51 33.46 -7.29
CA PRO A 67 28.56 34.28 -8.02
C PRO A 67 27.62 34.91 -6.99
N GLN A 68 27.74 36.22 -6.81
CA GLN A 68 26.65 37.01 -6.26
C GLN A 68 25.49 36.94 -7.26
N THR A 69 24.46 36.17 -6.92
CA THR A 69 23.16 36.30 -7.57
C THR A 69 22.16 36.62 -6.48
N GLN A 70 21.79 37.90 -6.42
CA GLN A 70 20.60 38.38 -5.73
C GLN A 70 19.40 37.65 -6.33
N ALA A 71 18.94 36.60 -5.65
CA ALA A 71 17.58 36.11 -5.79
C ALA A 71 16.79 36.68 -4.61
N THR A 72 16.30 37.90 -4.81
CA THR A 72 15.21 38.46 -4.01
C THR A 72 14.05 37.48 -4.05
N ALA A 73 13.74 36.86 -2.91
CA ALA A 73 12.42 36.30 -2.68
C ALA A 73 11.39 37.40 -2.96
N PRO A 74 10.30 37.14 -3.71
CA PRO A 74 9.13 37.99 -3.61
C PRO A 74 8.42 37.67 -2.29
N SER A 75 8.99 38.16 -1.20
CA SER A 75 8.18 38.59 -0.06
C SER A 75 7.51 39.91 -0.46
N SER A 76 6.27 40.10 0.01
CA SER A 76 5.38 41.23 -0.27
C SER A 76 4.73 41.22 -1.67
N ALA A 77 3.60 40.53 -1.79
CA ALA A 77 2.55 41.02 -2.68
C ALA A 77 2.08 42.37 -2.13
N ASN A 78 2.43 43.44 -2.85
CA ASN A 78 2.03 44.80 -2.56
C ASN A 78 0.51 44.89 -2.32
N GLN A 79 0.15 45.37 -1.13
CA GLN A 79 -1.05 46.17 -0.96
C GLN A 79 -0.87 47.45 -1.79
N ALA A 80 -1.54 47.52 -2.93
CA ALA A 80 -1.85 48.76 -3.61
C ALA A 80 -3.37 48.81 -3.74
N GLY A 81 -3.97 49.87 -3.18
CA GLY A 81 -5.40 49.99 -2.94
C GLY A 81 -6.27 49.76 -4.18
N LEU A 82 -7.20 48.83 -4.02
CA LEU A 82 -8.41 48.67 -4.83
C LEU A 82 -9.60 48.60 -3.87
N PRO A 83 -10.76 49.14 -4.24
CA PRO A 83 -11.84 49.47 -3.31
C PRO A 83 -12.32 48.24 -2.55
N SER A 84 -12.56 48.44 -1.26
CA SER A 84 -13.19 47.49 -0.35
C SER A 84 -14.63 47.26 -0.78
N ASP A 85 -14.85 46.24 -1.60
CA ASP A 85 -16.14 45.56 -1.71
C ASP A 85 -16.02 44.19 -1.02
N THR A 86 -16.88 44.01 -0.04
CA THR A 86 -17.05 42.82 0.82
C THR A 86 -17.26 41.51 0.03
N ASP A 87 -16.70 40.41 0.58
CA ASP A 87 -17.03 38.99 0.30
C ASP A 87 -16.50 38.27 -0.96
N MET A 88 -15.20 38.38 -1.26
CA MET A 88 -14.50 37.29 -1.96
C MET A 88 -13.22 36.87 -1.24
N GLN A 89 -13.38 36.04 -0.20
CA GLN A 89 -12.28 35.15 0.20
C GLN A 89 -11.90 34.27 -0.99
N PRO A 90 -10.61 33.89 -1.15
CA PRO A 90 -10.22 32.98 -2.22
C PRO A 90 -11.00 31.68 -2.08
N ARG A 91 -11.95 31.46 -3.01
CA ARG A 91 -12.72 30.21 -3.08
C ARG A 91 -11.86 29.02 -3.48
N ALA A 92 -10.60 29.22 -3.86
CA ALA A 92 -9.70 28.15 -4.24
C ALA A 92 -8.57 28.02 -3.22
N ALA A 93 -8.27 26.79 -2.83
CA ALA A 93 -7.11 26.43 -2.00
C ALA A 93 -6.27 25.38 -2.71
N ALA A 94 -4.95 25.49 -2.61
CA ALA A 94 -4.00 24.50 -3.11
C ALA A 94 -3.15 23.99 -1.95
N HIS A 95 -2.88 22.68 -1.93
CA HIS A 95 -2.05 22.03 -0.92
C HIS A 95 -1.14 21.01 -1.60
N LEU A 96 0.15 21.11 -1.31
CA LEU A 96 1.16 20.13 -1.71
C LEU A 96 1.44 19.23 -0.50
N ALA A 97 1.36 17.93 -0.72
CA ALA A 97 1.85 16.91 0.19
C ALA A 97 2.69 15.91 -0.60
N GLY A 98 3.14 14.84 0.05
CA GLY A 98 3.71 13.71 -0.64
C GLY A 98 4.61 12.89 0.24
N TYR A 99 5.45 12.09 -0.40
CA TYR A 99 6.50 11.37 0.30
C TYR A 99 7.70 11.08 -0.59
N GLY A 100 8.85 10.90 0.04
CA GLY A 100 10.06 10.39 -0.58
C GLY A 100 10.56 9.17 0.18
N ALA A 101 11.24 8.27 -0.52
CA ALA A 101 11.88 7.13 0.12
C ALA A 101 13.15 6.69 -0.61
N VAL A 102 14.12 6.21 0.18
CA VAL A 102 15.30 5.50 -0.31
C VAL A 102 15.38 4.14 0.35
N GLY A 103 15.75 3.12 -0.42
CA GLY A 103 15.75 1.73 0.02
C GLY A 103 17.01 0.97 -0.36
N TYR A 104 17.35 0.02 0.50
CA TYR A 104 18.32 -1.03 0.25
C TYR A 104 17.65 -2.38 0.45
N ALA A 105 17.95 -3.32 -0.43
CA ALA A 105 17.52 -4.70 -0.31
C ALA A 105 18.69 -5.65 -0.55
N SER A 106 18.72 -6.74 0.22
CA SER A 106 19.61 -7.87 0.02
C SER A 106 18.77 -9.14 0.03
N ALA A 107 18.91 -9.97 -1.00
CA ALA A 107 18.22 -11.24 -1.14
C ALA A 107 19.21 -12.39 -0.97
N LYS A 108 18.84 -13.42 -0.20
CA LYS A 108 19.69 -14.59 0.00
C LYS A 108 19.90 -15.32 -1.32
N GLY A 109 21.16 -15.45 -1.72
CA GLY A 109 21.53 -16.07 -3.01
C GLY A 109 21.25 -15.18 -4.23
N GLY A 110 20.94 -13.91 -4.03
CA GLY A 110 20.76 -12.91 -5.08
C GLY A 110 21.60 -11.66 -4.83
N ASP A 111 21.33 -10.63 -5.63
CA ASP A 111 22.03 -9.35 -5.53
C ASP A 111 21.60 -8.54 -4.31
N SER A 112 22.48 -7.60 -3.93
CA SER A 112 22.17 -6.58 -2.94
C SER A 112 22.50 -5.20 -3.49
N SER A 113 21.58 -4.26 -3.33
CA SER A 113 21.74 -2.92 -3.89
C SER A 113 20.85 -1.90 -3.19
N PHE A 114 21.21 -0.62 -3.35
CA PHE A 114 20.26 0.47 -3.16
C PHE A 114 19.27 0.42 -4.31
N ASN A 115 18.11 -0.19 -4.07
CA ASN A 115 17.18 -0.61 -5.11
C ASN A 115 15.95 0.29 -5.22
N MET A 116 15.92 1.40 -4.47
CA MET A 116 14.78 2.31 -4.47
C MET A 116 15.23 3.75 -4.21
N VAL A 117 14.84 4.63 -5.13
CA VAL A 117 14.81 6.08 -4.95
C VAL A 117 13.46 6.53 -5.48
N GLN A 118 12.61 7.07 -4.60
CA GLN A 118 11.22 7.41 -4.89
C GLN A 118 10.90 8.85 -4.44
N LEU A 119 10.16 9.56 -5.28
CA LEU A 119 9.48 10.82 -4.96
C LEU A 119 8.03 10.73 -5.44
N ALA A 120 7.09 10.90 -4.53
CA ALA A 120 5.65 10.85 -4.81
C ALA A 120 4.97 12.14 -4.34
N PRO A 121 4.96 13.21 -5.17
CA PRO A 121 4.28 14.45 -4.84
C PRO A 121 2.77 14.29 -5.04
N ILE A 122 2.01 14.85 -4.11
CA ILE A 122 0.55 14.83 -4.09
C ILE A 122 0.05 16.28 -4.13
N PHE A 123 -0.78 16.59 -5.13
CA PHE A 123 -1.37 17.91 -5.29
C PHE A 123 -2.87 17.86 -5.02
N HIS A 124 -3.33 18.76 -4.18
CA HIS A 124 -4.73 18.93 -3.84
C HIS A 124 -5.20 20.33 -4.22
N PHE A 125 -6.36 20.41 -4.86
CA PHE A 125 -6.98 21.66 -5.26
C PHE A 125 -8.45 21.65 -4.86
N ALA A 126 -8.82 22.49 -3.89
CA ALA A 126 -10.20 22.65 -3.44
C ALA A 126 -10.81 23.92 -4.05
N TYR A 127 -12.09 23.86 -4.41
CA TYR A 127 -12.90 25.03 -4.74
C TYR A 127 -14.19 25.06 -3.89
N GLY A 128 -14.23 26.00 -2.94
CA GLY A 128 -15.23 26.06 -1.87
C GLY A 128 -15.30 24.74 -1.11
N ASP A 129 -16.49 24.43 -0.60
CA ASP A 129 -16.75 23.20 0.14
C ASP A 129 -17.29 22.07 -0.74
N ARG A 130 -17.25 22.23 -2.08
CA ARG A 130 -17.98 21.36 -3.02
C ARG A 130 -17.09 20.59 -3.97
N LEU A 131 -15.98 21.17 -4.41
CA LEU A 131 -15.13 20.56 -5.43
C LEU A 131 -13.72 20.34 -4.89
N PHE A 132 -13.18 19.15 -5.14
CA PHE A 132 -11.83 18.79 -4.76
C PHE A 132 -11.18 17.92 -5.83
N PHE A 133 -10.04 18.35 -6.35
CA PHE A 133 -9.20 17.57 -7.25
C PHE A 133 -7.96 17.09 -6.50
N GLU A 134 -7.62 15.82 -6.63
CA GLU A 134 -6.40 15.23 -6.08
C GLU A 134 -5.64 14.46 -7.16
N THR A 135 -4.31 14.51 -7.07
CA THR A 135 -3.44 13.70 -7.92
C THR A 135 -2.14 13.36 -7.21
N GLU A 136 -1.64 12.14 -7.45
CA GLU A 136 -0.34 11.66 -7.00
C GLU A 136 0.45 11.20 -8.22
N LEU A 137 1.67 11.71 -8.33
CA LEU A 137 2.67 11.17 -9.23
C LEU A 137 3.56 10.21 -8.43
N ASN A 138 4.15 9.23 -9.11
CA ASN A 138 5.19 8.39 -8.56
C ASN A 138 6.40 8.45 -9.48
N ILE A 139 7.50 8.99 -8.96
CA ILE A 139 8.74 9.19 -9.69
C ILE A 139 9.79 8.27 -9.08
N THR A 140 10.33 7.35 -9.86
CA THR A 140 11.30 6.36 -9.38
C THR A 140 12.53 6.28 -10.27
N SER A 141 13.67 5.89 -9.68
CA SER A 141 14.84 5.47 -10.45
C SER A 141 14.67 4.02 -10.89
N ASN A 142 14.94 3.73 -12.16
CA ASN A 142 14.96 2.37 -12.68
C ASN A 142 16.38 1.76 -12.67
N ASP A 143 16.47 0.45 -12.92
CA ASP A 143 17.72 -0.32 -12.85
C ASP A 143 18.78 0.10 -13.86
N ALA A 144 18.38 0.77 -14.95
CA ALA A 144 19.28 1.33 -15.96
C ALA A 144 19.75 2.76 -15.62
N GLY A 145 19.38 3.30 -14.45
CA GLY A 145 19.71 4.66 -14.02
C GLY A 145 18.82 5.74 -14.63
N GLY A 146 17.75 5.36 -15.32
CA GLY A 146 16.72 6.28 -15.83
C GLY A 146 15.66 6.61 -14.79
N THR A 147 14.72 7.47 -15.17
CA THR A 147 13.59 7.87 -14.32
C THR A 147 12.28 7.37 -14.92
N ASN A 148 11.48 6.68 -14.11
CA ASN A 148 10.09 6.33 -14.42
C ASN A 148 9.18 7.37 -13.78
N VAL A 149 8.11 7.73 -14.49
CA VAL A 149 7.09 8.68 -14.01
C VAL A 149 5.72 8.07 -14.25
N ASP A 150 5.03 7.76 -13.17
CA ASP A 150 3.73 7.12 -13.17
C ASP A 150 2.66 8.05 -12.57
N LEU A 151 1.47 8.03 -13.16
CA LEU A 151 0.30 8.70 -12.61
C LEU A 151 -0.45 7.72 -11.71
N GLU A 152 -0.24 7.76 -10.40
CA GLU A 152 -0.87 6.83 -9.44
C GLU A 152 -2.38 7.05 -9.36
N TYR A 153 -2.80 8.30 -9.17
CA TYR A 153 -4.20 8.72 -9.29
C TYR A 153 -4.33 10.17 -9.75
N ALA A 154 -5.48 10.47 -10.35
CA ALA A 154 -5.95 11.80 -10.68
C ALA A 154 -7.47 11.77 -10.76
N ASN A 155 -8.14 12.36 -9.77
CA ASN A 155 -9.60 12.30 -9.69
C ASN A 155 -10.23 13.58 -9.15
N LEU A 156 -11.45 13.84 -9.61
CA LEU A 156 -12.33 14.91 -9.18
C LEU A 156 -13.33 14.36 -8.17
N ASN A 157 -13.57 15.11 -7.11
CA ASN A 157 -14.53 14.83 -6.06
C ASN A 157 -15.53 15.97 -5.96
N TYR A 158 -16.83 15.63 -5.91
CA TYR A 158 -17.92 16.56 -5.68
C TYR A 158 -18.68 16.18 -4.40
N PHE A 159 -18.60 17.03 -3.38
CA PHE A 159 -19.28 16.82 -2.10
C PHE A 159 -20.76 17.24 -2.24
N LEU A 160 -21.65 16.25 -2.27
CA LEU A 160 -23.10 16.49 -2.33
C LEU A 160 -23.64 16.95 -0.98
N ASN A 161 -23.19 16.29 0.09
CA ASN A 161 -23.50 16.56 1.48
C ASN A 161 -22.51 15.79 2.38
N ASP A 162 -22.67 15.91 3.70
CA ASP A 162 -21.81 15.27 4.71
C ASP A 162 -21.73 13.74 4.62
N HIS A 163 -22.66 13.10 3.90
CA HIS A 163 -22.75 11.64 3.78
C HIS A 163 -22.35 11.12 2.41
N VAL A 164 -22.23 11.98 1.38
CA VAL A 164 -22.00 11.54 0.00
C VAL A 164 -21.04 12.47 -0.73
N ALA A 165 -19.93 11.89 -1.19
CA ALA A 165 -19.04 12.48 -2.18
C ALA A 165 -19.09 11.64 -3.46
N LEU A 166 -19.34 12.28 -4.60
CA LEU A 166 -19.15 11.68 -5.92
C LEU A 166 -17.70 11.82 -6.33
N PHE A 167 -17.13 10.81 -7.00
CA PHE A 167 -15.76 10.88 -7.51
C PHE A 167 -15.67 10.37 -8.95
N ALA A 168 -14.74 10.90 -9.73
CA ALA A 168 -14.51 10.54 -11.12
C ALA A 168 -13.04 10.73 -11.53
N GLY A 169 -12.44 9.76 -12.24
CA GLY A 169 -11.05 9.83 -12.69
C GLY A 169 -10.31 8.50 -12.54
N LYS A 170 -8.97 8.55 -12.50
CA LYS A 170 -8.13 7.42 -12.05
C LYS A 170 -8.04 7.49 -10.52
N PHE A 171 -8.42 6.43 -9.83
CA PHE A 171 -8.41 6.35 -8.38
C PHE A 171 -7.85 5.01 -7.91
N LEU A 172 -7.20 5.01 -6.74
CA LEU A 172 -6.95 3.76 -6.02
C LEU A 172 -8.28 3.08 -5.77
N THR A 173 -8.36 1.76 -5.95
CA THR A 173 -9.66 1.07 -5.81
C THR A 173 -10.13 1.11 -4.36
N PRO A 174 -11.43 1.32 -4.09
CA PRO A 174 -12.00 1.11 -2.77
C PRO A 174 -12.13 -0.37 -2.38
N VAL A 175 -11.90 -1.31 -3.31
CA VAL A 175 -11.91 -2.75 -3.03
C VAL A 175 -10.65 -3.12 -2.26
N GLY A 176 -10.82 -3.46 -0.97
CA GLY A 176 -9.71 -3.72 -0.07
C GLY A 176 -9.35 -2.52 0.82
N TYR A 177 -8.30 -2.69 1.63
CA TYR A 177 -7.88 -1.71 2.64
C TYR A 177 -6.46 -1.18 2.37
N PHE A 178 -5.56 -2.03 1.91
CA PHE A 178 -4.14 -1.74 1.80
C PHE A 178 -3.84 -0.56 0.88
N PHE A 179 -4.31 -0.60 -0.37
CA PHE A 179 -3.97 0.45 -1.33
C PHE A 179 -4.52 1.81 -0.93
N GLN A 180 -5.75 1.91 -0.44
CA GLN A 180 -6.35 3.18 -0.01
C GLN A 180 -5.60 3.85 1.15
N ASN A 181 -5.04 3.06 2.06
CA ASN A 181 -4.65 3.57 3.38
C ASN A 181 -3.17 3.43 3.69
N LEU A 182 -2.48 2.49 3.03
CA LEU A 182 -1.19 1.96 3.49
C LEU A 182 -0.11 1.95 2.41
N HIS A 183 -0.43 2.28 1.15
CA HIS A 183 0.55 2.27 0.06
C HIS A 183 1.72 3.25 0.23
N PRO A 184 1.59 4.43 0.88
CA PRO A 184 2.71 5.36 0.99
C PRO A 184 3.84 4.78 1.81
N ALA A 185 5.07 4.96 1.33
CA ALA A 185 6.24 4.33 1.93
C ALA A 185 6.41 4.73 3.42
N TRP A 186 6.11 5.95 3.83
CA TRP A 186 6.25 6.37 5.23
C TRP A 186 5.11 5.85 6.15
N ILE A 187 3.99 5.39 5.59
CA ILE A 187 2.84 4.85 6.33
C ILE A 187 2.91 3.33 6.45
N ASN A 188 3.34 2.64 5.38
CA ASN A 188 3.52 1.19 5.41
C ASN A 188 4.52 0.81 6.51
N LYS A 189 4.23 -0.23 7.30
CA LYS A 189 5.09 -0.60 8.44
C LYS A 189 6.33 -1.37 8.03
N PHE A 190 6.35 -1.96 6.83
CA PHE A 190 7.53 -2.55 6.22
C PHE A 190 7.96 -1.73 4.99
N ALA A 191 9.20 -1.95 4.54
CA ALA A 191 9.67 -1.38 3.28
C ALA A 191 8.96 -2.02 2.07
N SER A 192 8.53 -3.28 2.20
CA SER A 192 7.80 -4.04 1.20
C SER A 192 6.29 -4.03 1.43
N ARG A 193 5.53 -4.17 0.34
CA ARG A 193 4.11 -4.50 0.39
C ARG A 193 3.92 -5.98 0.81
N PRO A 194 2.77 -6.38 1.39
CA PRO A 194 2.47 -7.79 1.63
C PRO A 194 2.48 -8.61 0.32
N PRO A 195 2.77 -9.92 0.36
CA PRO A 195 2.69 -10.77 -0.83
C PRO A 195 1.33 -10.68 -1.52
N GLY A 196 1.30 -10.47 -2.84
CA GLY A 196 0.07 -10.38 -3.62
C GLY A 196 -0.68 -9.04 -3.54
N PHE A 197 -0.05 -8.00 -2.95
CA PHE A 197 -0.55 -6.62 -2.88
C PHE A 197 0.38 -5.68 -3.65
N GLY A 198 0.37 -5.76 -4.99
CA GLY A 198 1.26 -4.96 -5.83
C GLY A 198 1.94 -5.77 -6.93
N GLY A 199 2.09 -5.16 -8.10
CA GLY A 199 2.81 -5.72 -9.25
C GLY A 199 1.92 -6.56 -10.16
N GLU A 200 2.48 -6.96 -11.30
CA GLU A 200 1.81 -7.81 -12.29
C GLU A 200 1.37 -9.13 -11.65
N GLY A 201 0.11 -9.51 -11.87
CA GLY A 201 -0.44 -10.77 -11.36
C GLY A 201 -0.78 -10.78 -9.87
N SER A 202 -0.83 -9.61 -9.21
CA SER A 202 -1.27 -9.52 -7.82
C SER A 202 -2.77 -9.84 -7.64
N ALA A 203 -3.18 -10.22 -6.41
CA ALA A 203 -4.57 -10.57 -6.11
C ALA A 203 -5.41 -9.38 -5.61
N ALA A 204 -4.74 -8.31 -5.20
CA ALA A 204 -5.36 -7.09 -4.72
C ALA A 204 -5.42 -6.10 -5.89
N PRO A 205 -6.61 -5.65 -6.34
CA PRO A 205 -6.66 -4.62 -7.37
C PRO A 205 -6.06 -3.32 -6.83
N GLU A 206 -5.35 -2.56 -7.67
CA GLU A 206 -4.60 -1.37 -7.23
C GLU A 206 -5.41 -0.10 -7.52
N SER A 207 -5.85 0.07 -8.77
CA SER A 207 -6.54 1.27 -9.23
C SER A 207 -7.56 0.96 -10.32
N ASP A 208 -8.49 1.90 -10.55
CA ASP A 208 -9.43 1.84 -11.69
C ASP A 208 -9.69 3.26 -12.24
N ILE A 209 -10.25 3.33 -13.45
CA ILE A 209 -10.75 4.56 -14.08
C ILE A 209 -12.27 4.47 -14.18
N GLY A 210 -12.97 5.43 -13.60
CA GLY A 210 -14.43 5.39 -13.58
C GLY A 210 -15.07 6.52 -12.81
N VAL A 211 -16.28 6.23 -12.33
CA VAL A 211 -17.08 7.13 -11.48
C VAL A 211 -17.66 6.35 -10.31
N GLY A 212 -17.87 7.01 -9.19
CA GLY A 212 -18.46 6.38 -8.01
C GLY A 212 -18.97 7.36 -6.98
N ALA A 213 -19.44 6.81 -5.88
CA ALA A 213 -19.86 7.53 -4.70
C ALA A 213 -19.25 6.89 -3.46
N ARG A 214 -18.81 7.71 -2.52
CA ARG A 214 -18.33 7.27 -1.20
C ARG A 214 -18.93 8.11 -0.11
N GLY A 215 -18.99 7.56 1.09
CA GLY A 215 -19.72 8.19 2.18
C GLY A 215 -19.57 7.48 3.50
N GLY A 216 -20.21 8.05 4.52
CA GLY A 216 -20.28 7.47 5.85
C GLY A 216 -21.44 8.03 6.66
N PHE A 217 -21.88 7.24 7.64
CA PHE A 217 -23.00 7.59 8.50
C PHE A 217 -22.84 6.95 9.89
N ALA A 218 -23.56 7.50 10.87
CA ALA A 218 -23.59 6.96 12.22
C ALA A 218 -24.54 5.76 12.34
N LEU A 219 -24.13 4.77 13.14
CA LEU A 219 -24.93 3.62 13.55
C LEU A 219 -25.17 3.74 15.06
N GLY A 220 -26.12 4.60 15.45
CA GLY A 220 -26.32 4.99 16.85
C GLY A 220 -25.16 5.85 17.38
N ASP A 221 -25.00 5.89 18.70
CA ASP A 221 -24.11 6.86 19.35
C ASP A 221 -22.62 6.53 19.13
N THR A 222 -22.26 5.25 19.18
CA THR A 222 -20.86 4.79 19.19
C THR A 222 -20.38 4.30 17.83
N ALA A 223 -21.21 3.55 17.11
CA ALA A 223 -20.77 2.89 15.88
C ALA A 223 -20.88 3.83 14.67
N ARG A 224 -20.03 3.60 13.67
CA ARG A 224 -20.05 4.31 12.38
C ARG A 224 -20.00 3.29 11.25
N ALA A 225 -20.43 3.68 10.07
CA ALA A 225 -20.23 2.92 8.85
C ALA A 225 -19.68 3.83 7.75
N ASN A 226 -18.88 3.26 6.86
CA ASN A 226 -18.44 3.89 5.63
C ASN A 226 -18.72 2.98 4.43
N TYR A 227 -18.85 3.58 3.26
CA TYR A 227 -19.07 2.85 2.03
C TYR A 227 -18.41 3.56 0.85
N ALA A 228 -18.08 2.77 -0.17
CA ALA A 228 -17.71 3.24 -1.48
C ALA A 228 -18.23 2.27 -2.53
N VAL A 229 -18.86 2.79 -3.57
CA VAL A 229 -19.36 2.02 -4.72
C VAL A 229 -18.99 2.75 -6.00
N TYR A 230 -18.56 2.02 -7.01
CA TYR A 230 -18.11 2.61 -8.26
C TYR A 230 -18.40 1.72 -9.47
N VAL A 231 -18.45 2.37 -10.62
CA VAL A 231 -18.45 1.73 -11.93
C VAL A 231 -17.19 2.15 -12.66
N GLY A 232 -16.34 1.18 -12.98
CA GLY A 232 -15.01 1.39 -13.57
C GLY A 232 -14.77 0.58 -14.83
N ASN A 233 -13.63 0.81 -15.46
CA ASN A 233 -13.19 0.02 -16.59
C ASN A 233 -12.86 -1.43 -16.19
N GLY A 234 -12.41 -1.64 -14.95
CA GLY A 234 -11.97 -2.94 -14.45
C GLY A 234 -10.56 -3.31 -14.91
N PRO A 235 -10.01 -4.42 -14.37
CA PRO A 235 -8.68 -4.88 -14.70
C PRO A 235 -8.61 -5.44 -16.12
N ARG A 236 -7.39 -5.72 -16.59
CA ARG A 236 -7.15 -6.46 -17.83
C ARG A 236 -6.54 -7.84 -17.55
N LEU A 237 -6.50 -8.67 -18.58
CA LEU A 237 -5.88 -9.99 -18.52
C LEU A 237 -4.59 -9.93 -19.33
N ALA A 238 -3.48 -10.29 -18.70
CA ALA A 238 -2.20 -10.45 -19.37
C ALA A 238 -1.98 -11.94 -19.67
N LEU A 239 -1.52 -12.23 -20.88
CA LEU A 239 -1.13 -13.58 -21.28
C LEU A 239 0.35 -13.82 -20.95
N ASN A 240 0.73 -15.09 -20.83
CA ASN A 240 2.13 -15.48 -20.78
C ASN A 240 2.83 -15.17 -22.12
N ALA A 241 4.15 -15.35 -22.17
CA ALA A 241 4.94 -15.08 -23.38
C ALA A 241 4.56 -15.96 -24.59
N ALA A 242 3.99 -17.14 -24.36
CA ALA A 242 3.51 -18.04 -25.42
C ALA A 242 2.13 -17.62 -25.97
N GLY A 243 1.40 -16.76 -25.26
CA GLY A 243 0.07 -16.29 -25.64
C GLY A 243 -1.04 -17.33 -25.46
N ASP A 244 -0.82 -18.37 -24.66
CA ASP A 244 -1.73 -19.52 -24.49
C ASP A 244 -2.25 -19.71 -23.06
N GLU A 245 -1.86 -18.84 -22.13
CA GLU A 245 -2.27 -18.90 -20.73
C GLU A 245 -2.49 -17.50 -20.14
N ILE A 246 -3.46 -17.33 -19.23
CA ILE A 246 -3.61 -16.09 -18.46
C ILE A 246 -2.59 -16.10 -17.33
N GLU A 247 -1.48 -15.38 -17.52
CA GLU A 247 -0.41 -15.24 -16.53
C GLU A 247 -0.84 -14.36 -15.35
N ALA A 248 -1.57 -13.28 -15.63
CA ALA A 248 -1.83 -12.25 -14.65
C ALA A 248 -3.17 -11.52 -14.88
N ILE A 249 -3.71 -11.01 -13.76
CA ILE A 249 -4.71 -9.95 -13.78
C ILE A 249 -3.95 -8.64 -13.57
N GLU A 250 -4.07 -7.74 -14.54
CA GLU A 250 -3.48 -6.40 -14.44
C GLU A 250 -4.41 -5.54 -13.57
N GLY A 251 -4.03 -5.37 -12.29
CA GLY A 251 -4.79 -4.61 -11.28
C GLY A 251 -4.65 -3.09 -11.38
N GLU A 252 -3.82 -2.60 -12.29
CA GLU A 252 -3.63 -1.17 -12.55
C GLU A 252 -4.66 -0.62 -13.53
N ALA A 253 -5.04 0.63 -13.32
CA ALA A 253 -6.08 1.27 -14.11
C ALA A 253 -5.64 1.55 -15.55
N ALA A 254 -6.46 1.12 -16.52
CA ALA A 254 -6.28 1.43 -17.93
C ALA A 254 -7.50 2.17 -18.50
N THR A 255 -7.26 3.06 -19.48
CA THR A 255 -8.34 3.71 -20.25
C THR A 255 -9.01 2.74 -21.21
N SER A 256 -8.28 1.73 -21.68
CA SER A 256 -8.77 0.63 -22.50
C SER A 256 -9.67 -0.31 -21.70
N ASN A 257 -10.76 -0.78 -22.32
CA ASN A 257 -11.63 -1.82 -21.78
C ASN A 257 -12.03 -2.75 -22.94
N PRO A 258 -11.23 -3.80 -23.21
CA PRO A 258 -11.46 -4.69 -24.37
C PRO A 258 -12.83 -5.36 -24.33
N SER A 259 -13.28 -5.81 -23.15
CA SER A 259 -14.57 -6.50 -23.00
C SER A 259 -15.78 -5.59 -23.28
N ARG A 260 -15.59 -4.27 -23.23
CA ARG A 260 -16.66 -3.25 -23.24
C ARG A 260 -17.68 -3.45 -22.13
N HIS A 261 -17.28 -4.08 -21.03
CA HIS A 261 -18.12 -4.30 -19.86
C HIS A 261 -17.49 -3.59 -18.66
N LYS A 262 -18.29 -2.80 -17.95
CA LYS A 262 -17.81 -2.09 -16.76
C LYS A 262 -17.77 -3.03 -15.56
N LEU A 263 -16.80 -2.78 -14.68
CA LEU A 263 -16.76 -3.36 -13.34
C LEU A 263 -17.69 -2.56 -12.44
N LEU A 264 -18.64 -3.23 -11.80
CA LEU A 264 -19.34 -2.68 -10.64
C LEU A 264 -18.69 -3.27 -9.39
N ALA A 265 -18.17 -2.42 -8.52
CA ALA A 265 -17.51 -2.87 -7.30
C ALA A 265 -17.63 -1.85 -6.17
N GLY A 266 -17.31 -2.29 -4.96
CA GLY A 266 -17.34 -1.43 -3.80
C GLY A 266 -16.89 -2.12 -2.52
N ARG A 267 -16.86 -1.32 -1.47
CA ARG A 267 -16.54 -1.73 -0.10
C ARG A 267 -17.54 -1.11 0.86
N PHE A 268 -17.90 -1.88 1.89
CA PHE A 268 -18.66 -1.43 3.02
C PHE A 268 -17.90 -1.80 4.30
N ALA A 269 -17.75 -0.86 5.22
CA ALA A 269 -17.11 -1.12 6.50
C ALA A 269 -17.89 -0.55 7.67
N VAL A 270 -17.78 -1.25 8.80
CA VAL A 270 -18.35 -0.84 10.08
C VAL A 270 -17.24 -0.59 11.09
N LEU A 271 -17.41 0.47 11.86
CA LEU A 271 -16.60 0.80 13.01
C LEU A 271 -17.46 0.62 14.25
N PRO A 272 -17.57 -0.61 14.81
CA PRO A 272 -18.49 -0.88 15.91
C PRO A 272 -18.07 -0.19 17.21
N ILE A 273 -16.77 0.05 17.37
CA ILE A 273 -16.18 0.81 18.48
C ILE A 273 -15.03 1.69 17.95
N PRO A 274 -14.69 2.79 18.65
CA PRO A 274 -13.56 3.61 18.27
C PRO A 274 -12.27 2.79 18.12
N GLY A 275 -11.64 2.93 16.95
CA GLY A 275 -10.38 2.26 16.63
C GLY A 275 -10.51 0.84 16.10
N LEU A 276 -11.70 0.25 15.96
CA LEU A 276 -11.91 -0.99 15.21
C LEU A 276 -12.68 -0.68 13.93
N GLU A 277 -12.17 -1.14 12.78
CA GLU A 277 -12.86 -1.15 11.49
C GLU A 277 -12.88 -2.58 10.95
N LEU A 278 -14.03 -2.99 10.41
CA LEU A 278 -14.25 -4.27 9.74
C LEU A 278 -14.85 -3.99 8.36
N GLY A 279 -14.17 -4.40 7.30
CA GLY A 279 -14.56 -4.14 5.93
C GLY A 279 -14.87 -5.42 5.14
N VAL A 280 -15.80 -5.30 4.19
CA VAL A 280 -16.06 -6.28 3.14
C VAL A 280 -16.08 -5.59 1.79
N SER A 281 -15.46 -6.22 0.79
CA SER A 281 -15.35 -5.70 -0.56
C SER A 281 -15.87 -6.73 -1.57
N LEU A 282 -16.58 -6.27 -2.60
CA LEU A 282 -17.17 -7.12 -3.64
C LEU A 282 -17.13 -6.40 -4.98
N GLY A 283 -17.00 -7.15 -6.07
CA GLY A 283 -17.12 -6.62 -7.42
C GLY A 283 -17.32 -7.69 -8.47
N ALA A 284 -17.95 -7.32 -9.58
CA ALA A 284 -18.22 -8.21 -10.71
C ALA A 284 -18.13 -7.47 -12.05
N SER A 285 -17.57 -8.15 -13.05
CA SER A 285 -17.49 -7.67 -14.44
C SER A 285 -17.48 -8.84 -15.42
N ARG A 286 -17.27 -8.51 -16.69
CA ARG A 286 -16.78 -9.44 -17.70
C ARG A 286 -15.46 -8.93 -18.26
N LEU A 287 -14.50 -9.83 -18.43
CA LEU A 287 -13.20 -9.53 -19.03
C LEU A 287 -13.08 -10.22 -20.38
N ALA A 288 -12.16 -9.74 -21.20
CA ALA A 288 -11.81 -10.33 -22.48
C ALA A 288 -10.30 -10.25 -22.65
N VAL A 289 -9.73 -11.29 -23.24
CA VAL A 289 -8.34 -11.27 -23.70
C VAL A 289 -8.27 -10.39 -24.94
N GLN A 290 -7.28 -9.50 -24.96
CA GLN A 290 -6.91 -8.74 -26.15
C GLN A 290 -5.55 -9.26 -26.60
N ARG A 291 -5.47 -9.74 -27.85
CA ARG A 291 -4.24 -10.25 -28.45
C ARG A 291 -3.41 -9.10 -29.02
N ASP A 292 -2.14 -9.37 -29.29
CA ASP A 292 -1.19 -8.40 -29.86
C ASP A 292 -1.60 -7.87 -31.24
N ASP A 293 -2.33 -8.68 -32.02
CA ASP A 293 -2.90 -8.27 -33.32
C ASP A 293 -4.14 -7.36 -33.19
N GLY A 294 -4.54 -7.03 -31.95
CA GLY A 294 -5.71 -6.21 -31.63
C GLY A 294 -7.02 -6.97 -31.56
N THR A 295 -7.03 -8.28 -31.83
CA THR A 295 -8.21 -9.13 -31.72
C THR A 295 -8.69 -9.19 -30.27
N VAL A 296 -9.98 -8.92 -30.06
CA VAL A 296 -10.63 -9.06 -28.76
C VAL A 296 -11.49 -10.31 -28.75
N GLU A 297 -11.21 -11.19 -27.80
CA GLU A 297 -11.91 -12.46 -27.68
C GLU A 297 -13.30 -12.33 -27.05
N ALA A 298 -14.02 -13.44 -27.01
CA ALA A 298 -15.25 -13.54 -26.25
C ALA A 298 -15.01 -13.27 -24.75
N ARG A 299 -16.09 -12.84 -24.09
CA ARG A 299 -16.05 -12.40 -22.70
C ARG A 299 -16.12 -13.58 -21.73
N ARG A 300 -15.41 -13.48 -20.61
CA ARG A 300 -15.47 -14.42 -19.49
C ARG A 300 -15.85 -13.70 -18.19
N SER A 301 -16.36 -14.45 -17.21
CA SER A 301 -16.76 -13.89 -15.92
C SER A 301 -15.55 -13.40 -15.13
N TYR A 302 -15.70 -12.28 -14.43
CA TYR A 302 -14.73 -11.80 -13.45
C TYR A 302 -15.42 -11.39 -12.16
N GLN A 303 -14.82 -11.76 -11.04
CA GLN A 303 -15.30 -11.42 -9.70
C GLN A 303 -14.12 -11.06 -8.79
N VAL A 304 -14.34 -10.12 -7.88
CA VAL A 304 -13.43 -9.81 -6.79
C VAL A 304 -14.20 -9.79 -5.47
N ALA A 305 -13.61 -10.36 -4.42
CA ALA A 305 -14.18 -10.36 -3.08
C ALA A 305 -13.09 -10.33 -2.03
N GLY A 306 -13.34 -9.61 -0.93
CA GLY A 306 -12.37 -9.50 0.16
C GLY A 306 -13.00 -9.11 1.49
N ALA A 307 -12.23 -9.29 2.55
CA ALA A 307 -12.55 -8.87 3.90
C ALA A 307 -11.29 -8.34 4.58
N ASP A 308 -11.46 -7.31 5.40
CA ASP A 308 -10.35 -6.62 6.05
C ASP A 308 -10.72 -6.18 7.47
N PHE A 309 -9.70 -5.97 8.29
CA PHE A 309 -9.86 -5.33 9.59
C PHE A 309 -8.68 -4.42 9.91
N ALA A 310 -8.97 -3.35 10.64
CA ALA A 310 -7.97 -2.49 11.24
C ALA A 310 -8.35 -2.23 12.70
N PHE A 311 -7.43 -2.44 13.62
CA PHE A 311 -7.62 -2.21 15.03
C PHE A 311 -6.47 -1.41 15.62
N ARG A 312 -6.78 -0.27 16.23
CA ARG A 312 -5.80 0.56 16.93
C ARG A 312 -6.28 0.87 18.34
N ARG A 313 -5.47 0.50 19.32
CA ARG A 313 -5.70 0.82 20.73
C ARG A 313 -4.39 1.23 21.40
N LYS A 314 -4.30 2.52 21.77
CA LYS A 314 -3.08 3.12 22.34
C LYS A 314 -1.89 2.88 21.39
N ALA A 315 -0.84 2.23 21.88
CA ALA A 315 0.37 1.92 21.14
C ALA A 315 0.26 0.67 20.25
N LEU A 316 -0.79 -0.14 20.40
CA LEU A 316 -1.02 -1.35 19.62
C LEU A 316 -1.79 -1.03 18.34
N GLU A 317 -1.30 -1.57 17.25
CA GLU A 317 -1.97 -1.57 15.96
C GLU A 317 -1.96 -2.99 15.37
N LEU A 318 -3.14 -3.47 15.02
CA LEU A 318 -3.36 -4.74 14.33
C LEU A 318 -4.10 -4.44 13.04
N ARG A 319 -3.75 -5.15 11.97
CA ARG A 319 -4.45 -5.03 10.69
C ARG A 319 -4.35 -6.34 9.93
N GLY A 320 -5.31 -6.58 9.07
CA GLY A 320 -5.26 -7.71 8.15
C GLY A 320 -6.25 -7.54 7.02
N GLU A 321 -5.95 -8.20 5.92
CA GLU A 321 -6.76 -8.16 4.71
C GLU A 321 -6.65 -9.50 4.01
N TYR A 322 -7.77 -9.95 3.44
CA TYR A 322 -7.85 -11.08 2.53
C TYR A 322 -8.62 -10.62 1.29
N ILE A 323 -8.08 -10.93 0.12
CA ILE A 323 -8.67 -10.55 -1.17
C ILE A 323 -8.50 -11.69 -2.17
N GLN A 324 -9.51 -11.87 -3.02
CA GLN A 324 -9.54 -12.87 -4.07
C GLN A 324 -10.10 -12.27 -5.36
N GLN A 325 -9.38 -12.47 -6.46
CA GLN A 325 -9.86 -12.23 -7.83
C GLN A 325 -10.04 -13.56 -8.55
N ARG A 326 -11.16 -13.72 -9.27
CA ARG A 326 -11.48 -14.93 -10.03
C ARG A 326 -11.86 -14.59 -11.46
N VAL A 327 -11.25 -15.30 -12.40
CA VAL A 327 -11.53 -15.29 -13.83
C VAL A 327 -12.10 -16.66 -14.21
N GLY A 328 -13.19 -16.69 -14.97
CA GLY A 328 -13.83 -17.93 -15.42
C GLY A 328 -13.19 -18.52 -16.67
N ASP A 329 -13.38 -19.81 -16.88
CA ASP A 329 -12.90 -20.52 -18.07
C ASP A 329 -13.64 -20.07 -19.34
N LEU A 330 -12.99 -20.22 -20.51
CA LEU A 330 -13.57 -19.92 -21.82
C LEU A 330 -12.96 -20.80 -22.91
N ALA A 331 -13.63 -21.91 -23.26
CA ALA A 331 -13.10 -22.90 -24.22
C ALA A 331 -12.72 -22.35 -25.61
N SER A 332 -13.32 -21.24 -26.05
CA SER A 332 -13.03 -20.62 -27.36
C SER A 332 -11.81 -19.68 -27.36
N SER A 333 -11.17 -19.51 -26.21
CA SER A 333 -10.01 -18.62 -26.00
C SER A 333 -8.70 -19.28 -26.41
N VAL A 334 -7.68 -18.48 -26.73
CA VAL A 334 -6.29 -18.97 -26.80
C VAL A 334 -5.76 -19.47 -25.45
N ALA A 335 -6.27 -18.90 -24.37
CA ALA A 335 -6.07 -19.33 -22.98
C ALA A 335 -7.40 -19.80 -22.38
N PRO A 336 -7.78 -21.09 -22.54
CA PRO A 336 -9.09 -21.59 -22.13
C PRO A 336 -9.30 -21.57 -20.62
N GLU A 337 -8.24 -21.80 -19.86
CA GLU A 337 -8.29 -21.88 -18.41
C GLU A 337 -8.43 -20.47 -17.80
N GLY A 338 -9.37 -20.33 -16.87
CA GLY A 338 -9.47 -19.20 -15.98
C GLY A 338 -8.48 -19.33 -14.82
N GLY A 339 -8.75 -18.62 -13.73
CA GLY A 339 -7.83 -18.64 -12.60
C GLY A 339 -8.37 -17.95 -11.37
N THR A 340 -7.74 -18.22 -10.23
CA THR A 340 -8.05 -17.55 -8.98
C THR A 340 -6.77 -17.11 -8.28
N TRP A 341 -6.63 -15.80 -8.12
CA TRP A 341 -5.56 -15.16 -7.37
C TRP A 341 -6.08 -14.79 -5.99
N LYS A 342 -5.34 -15.15 -4.94
CA LYS A 342 -5.71 -14.95 -3.53
C LYS A 342 -4.50 -14.39 -2.79
N ALA A 343 -4.70 -13.32 -2.05
CA ALA A 343 -3.71 -12.81 -1.12
C ALA A 343 -4.33 -12.55 0.23
N GLY A 344 -3.55 -12.72 1.28
CA GLY A 344 -3.92 -12.21 2.58
C GLY A 344 -2.73 -11.98 3.49
N TYR A 345 -2.89 -11.05 4.42
CA TYR A 345 -1.88 -10.79 5.44
C TYR A 345 -2.51 -10.42 6.78
N VAL A 346 -1.74 -10.61 7.85
CA VAL A 346 -2.00 -10.07 9.17
C VAL A 346 -0.71 -9.43 9.67
N GLN A 347 -0.81 -8.23 10.22
CA GLN A 347 0.32 -7.45 10.71
C GLN A 347 0.00 -6.86 12.08
N ALA A 348 1.00 -6.91 12.97
CA ALA A 348 0.96 -6.30 14.28
C ALA A 348 2.15 -5.35 14.45
N ALA A 349 1.88 -4.13 14.94
CA ALA A 349 2.89 -3.15 15.30
C ALA A 349 2.62 -2.64 16.73
N TYR A 350 3.67 -2.45 17.51
CA TYR A 350 3.55 -1.97 18.88
C TYR A 350 4.58 -0.90 19.20
N ARG A 351 4.13 0.30 19.53
CA ARG A 351 5.02 1.42 19.82
C ARG A 351 5.50 1.40 21.27
N ILE A 352 6.72 0.89 21.50
CA ILE A 352 7.33 0.76 22.83
C ILE A 352 7.67 2.12 23.41
N THR A 353 8.26 2.99 22.59
CA THR A 353 8.53 4.40 22.88
C THR A 353 8.01 5.24 21.71
N PRO A 354 7.90 6.58 21.81
CA PRO A 354 7.48 7.40 20.67
C PRO A 354 8.27 7.17 19.37
N GLN A 355 9.53 6.73 19.48
CA GLN A 355 10.45 6.48 18.38
C GLN A 355 10.49 5.02 17.94
N TRP A 356 10.36 4.04 18.84
CA TRP A 356 10.61 2.63 18.54
C TRP A 356 9.31 1.83 18.39
N GLU A 357 9.13 1.19 17.23
CA GLU A 357 7.98 0.36 16.91
C GLU A 357 8.43 -0.95 16.24
N PRO A 358 8.58 -2.05 16.98
CA PRO A 358 8.64 -3.39 16.38
C PRO A 358 7.35 -3.71 15.60
N VAL A 359 7.53 -4.46 14.53
CA VAL A 359 6.46 -4.91 13.65
C VAL A 359 6.69 -6.37 13.21
N VAL A 360 5.61 -7.14 13.11
CA VAL A 360 5.60 -8.47 12.51
C VAL A 360 4.46 -8.60 11.51
N ARG A 361 4.68 -9.34 10.41
CA ARG A 361 3.66 -9.65 9.40
C ARG A 361 3.74 -11.10 8.98
N PHE A 362 2.59 -11.73 8.85
CA PHE A 362 2.41 -12.98 8.11
C PHE A 362 1.65 -12.67 6.83
N GLY A 363 2.06 -13.24 5.69
CA GLY A 363 1.37 -13.12 4.41
C GLY A 363 1.39 -14.41 3.59
N ASP A 364 0.35 -14.65 2.81
CA ASP A 364 0.21 -15.80 1.89
C ASP A 364 -0.42 -15.29 0.59
N PHE A 365 0.28 -15.51 -0.52
CA PHE A 365 -0.18 -15.24 -1.88
C PHE A 365 -0.20 -16.54 -2.68
N ARG A 366 -1.32 -16.78 -3.36
CA ARG A 366 -1.54 -17.94 -4.22
C ARG A 366 -2.15 -17.49 -5.53
N SER A 367 -1.67 -18.08 -6.62
CA SER A 367 -2.26 -17.98 -7.95
C SER A 367 -2.34 -19.38 -8.59
N PRO A 368 -2.95 -19.51 -9.79
CA PRO A 368 -2.86 -20.74 -10.57
C PRO A 368 -1.40 -21.18 -10.79
N HIS A 369 -0.49 -20.21 -10.92
CA HIS A 369 0.91 -20.39 -11.30
C HIS A 369 1.80 -20.64 -10.07
N PRO A 370 2.44 -21.82 -9.95
CA PRO A 370 3.25 -22.17 -8.77
C PRO A 370 4.40 -21.21 -8.46
N ASP A 371 5.03 -20.66 -9.48
CA ASP A 371 6.20 -19.78 -9.45
C ASP A 371 5.89 -18.41 -8.85
N GLN A 372 4.65 -17.95 -8.99
CA GLN A 372 4.16 -16.71 -8.38
C GLN A 372 3.86 -16.84 -6.88
N ARG A 373 3.67 -18.06 -6.36
CA ARG A 373 3.17 -18.28 -4.99
C ARG A 373 4.23 -17.87 -3.97
N LYS A 374 3.76 -17.24 -2.89
CA LYS A 374 4.65 -16.77 -1.82
C LYS A 374 3.98 -16.78 -0.46
N ARG A 375 4.58 -17.50 0.49
CA ARG A 375 4.30 -17.36 1.92
C ARG A 375 5.44 -16.61 2.59
N GLN A 376 5.10 -15.66 3.45
CA GLN A 376 6.08 -14.78 4.07
C GLN A 376 5.83 -14.64 5.57
N TRP A 377 6.91 -14.77 6.34
CA TRP A 377 7.02 -14.20 7.67
C TRP A 377 7.95 -13.00 7.61
N ALA A 378 7.53 -11.86 8.14
CA ALA A 378 8.37 -10.68 8.23
C ALA A 378 8.44 -10.17 9.67
N ALA A 379 9.64 -9.79 10.10
CA ALA A 379 9.89 -9.15 11.38
C ALA A 379 10.74 -7.91 11.14
N GLY A 380 10.43 -6.82 11.84
CA GLY A 380 11.13 -5.56 11.63
C GLY A 380 11.01 -4.61 12.80
N VAL A 381 11.73 -3.50 12.68
CA VAL A 381 11.72 -2.40 13.62
C VAL A 381 11.71 -1.07 12.87
N ASN A 382 10.79 -0.20 13.28
CA ASN A 382 10.69 1.17 12.82
C ASN A 382 11.27 2.11 13.87
N TYR A 383 12.06 3.08 13.42
CA TYR A 383 12.59 4.19 14.18
C TYR A 383 12.05 5.51 13.62
N TYR A 384 11.14 6.15 14.36
CA TYR A 384 10.57 7.44 13.97
C TYR A 384 11.51 8.58 14.41
N VAL A 385 12.09 9.27 13.42
CA VAL A 385 12.86 10.50 13.60
C VAL A 385 11.92 11.67 13.85
N ALA A 386 10.77 11.67 13.17
CA ALA A 386 9.67 12.60 13.32
C ALA A 386 8.35 11.86 13.03
N PRO A 387 7.17 12.45 13.30
CA PRO A 387 5.89 11.78 13.03
C PRO A 387 5.71 11.28 11.59
N SER A 388 6.32 11.95 10.61
CA SER A 388 6.30 11.58 9.19
C SER A 388 7.66 11.12 8.64
N ALA A 389 8.70 10.98 9.47
CA ALA A 389 10.04 10.55 9.05
C ALA A 389 10.45 9.27 9.78
N VAL A 390 10.66 8.19 9.04
CA VAL A 390 10.88 6.85 9.59
C VAL A 390 12.05 6.13 8.91
N ALA A 391 12.93 5.55 9.72
CA ALA A 391 13.90 4.56 9.29
C ALA A 391 13.39 3.16 9.65
N LYS A 392 13.53 2.20 8.74
CA LYS A 392 13.01 0.84 8.89
C LYS A 392 14.12 -0.16 8.64
N LEU A 393 14.14 -1.20 9.46
CA LEU A 393 14.91 -2.43 9.23
C LEU A 393 13.93 -3.59 9.27
N GLY A 394 13.93 -4.42 8.23
CA GLY A 394 13.07 -5.59 8.13
C GLY A 394 13.83 -6.81 7.64
N PHE A 395 13.43 -7.98 8.13
CA PHE A 395 13.80 -9.29 7.63
C PHE A 395 12.54 -10.01 7.16
N GLU A 396 12.61 -10.64 5.99
CA GLU A 396 11.54 -11.45 5.41
C GLU A 396 12.05 -12.88 5.22
N SER A 397 11.43 -13.85 5.88
CA SER A 397 11.56 -15.24 5.52
C SER A 397 10.48 -15.60 4.50
N ASN A 398 10.91 -15.98 3.31
CA ASN A 398 10.04 -16.24 2.18
C ASN A 398 10.06 -17.72 1.82
N ARG A 399 8.91 -18.25 1.43
CA ARG A 399 8.75 -19.61 0.93
C ARG A 399 7.91 -19.55 -0.33
N GLY A 400 8.50 -19.95 -1.45
CA GLY A 400 7.89 -19.96 -2.77
C GLY A 400 8.33 -21.18 -3.55
N GLU A 401 8.34 -21.08 -4.87
CA GLU A 401 8.97 -22.11 -5.70
C GLU A 401 10.50 -22.04 -5.58
N ALA A 402 11.12 -23.20 -5.35
CA ALA A 402 12.55 -23.30 -5.10
C ALA A 402 13.37 -22.71 -6.26
N GLY A 403 14.37 -21.88 -5.94
CA GLY A 403 15.22 -21.23 -6.94
C GLY A 403 14.61 -19.98 -7.60
N THR A 404 13.39 -19.58 -7.21
CA THR A 404 12.78 -18.33 -7.65
C THR A 404 13.01 -17.20 -6.62
N PRO A 405 12.87 -15.92 -7.01
CA PRO A 405 12.88 -14.80 -6.05
C PRO A 405 11.83 -14.92 -4.93
N ASN A 406 10.77 -15.70 -5.15
CA ASN A 406 9.71 -15.91 -4.16
C ASN A 406 10.11 -16.85 -3.02
N ASP A 407 11.20 -17.59 -3.15
CA ASP A 407 11.79 -18.46 -2.11
C ASP A 407 13.03 -17.83 -1.44
N SER A 408 13.40 -16.60 -1.81
CA SER A 408 14.59 -15.94 -1.26
C SER A 408 14.25 -15.11 -0.03
N ASP A 409 14.93 -15.40 1.10
CA ASP A 409 14.90 -14.56 2.30
C ASP A 409 15.51 -13.18 2.01
N ARG A 410 14.98 -12.12 2.64
CA ARG A 410 15.39 -10.74 2.34
C ARG A 410 15.68 -9.93 3.59
N VAL A 411 16.69 -9.07 3.51
CA VAL A 411 16.92 -7.95 4.43
C VAL A 411 16.58 -6.66 3.71
N LEU A 412 15.80 -5.80 4.36
CA LEU A 412 15.31 -4.54 3.82
C LEU A 412 15.64 -3.40 4.76
N VAL A 413 16.20 -2.32 4.22
CA VAL A 413 16.40 -1.05 4.92
C VAL A 413 15.71 0.04 4.12
N GLN A 414 14.97 0.92 4.79
CA GLN A 414 14.30 2.03 4.13
C GLN A 414 14.31 3.27 5.01
N PHE A 415 14.62 4.42 4.43
CA PHE A 415 14.30 5.71 5.01
C PHE A 415 13.18 6.35 4.19
N ALA A 416 12.10 6.73 4.86
CA ALA A 416 10.92 7.33 4.22
C ALA A 416 10.50 8.59 4.96
N TYR A 417 10.08 9.60 4.20
CA TYR A 417 9.66 10.89 4.71
C TYR A 417 8.40 11.38 4.00
N GLY A 418 7.31 11.55 4.75
CA GLY A 418 6.10 12.24 4.30
C GLY A 418 6.18 13.74 4.60
N PHE A 419 5.75 14.56 3.66
CA PHE A 419 5.79 16.02 3.74
C PHE A 419 4.46 16.67 3.37
#